data_AF-A0A662CQF5-F1
#
_entry.id   AF-A0A662CQF5-F1
#
_cell.length_a   1.000
_cell.length_b   1.000
_cell.length_c   1.000
_cell.angle_alpha   90.00
_cell.angle_beta   90.00
_cell.angle_gamma   90.00
#
_symmetry.space_group_name_H-M   'P 1'
#
loop_
_entity.id
_entity.type
_entity.pdbx_description
1 polymer ?
#
loop_
_entity_poly.entity_id
_entity_poly.type
_entity_poly.pdbx_seq_one_letter_code
_entity_poly.pdbx_strand_id
1 'polypeptide(L)'
;MGATNSFESEVLRHILLNEAITNLGDAGGLLPSVVPGDVYICLLSQDPGEAGDITNEAAWGGYTRVAVPRGGTGWTEANGQARNFADVNFPECTGGSETDTHFGICKT
;
A
#
# COMPACT_ATOMS: atom_id res chain seq x y z
N MET A 1 4.99 13.52 -7.91
CA MET A 1 6.35 14.07 -7.69
C MET A 1 7.11 13.93 -9.00
N GLY A 2 7.84 14.94 -9.47
CA GLY A 2 8.66 14.84 -10.68
C GLY A 2 10.06 14.32 -10.39
N ALA A 3 10.17 13.09 -9.88
CA ALA A 3 11.45 12.40 -9.77
C ALA A 3 11.88 11.89 -11.16
N THR A 4 13.16 11.59 -11.37
CA THR A 4 13.54 10.77 -12.53
C THR A 4 12.87 9.41 -12.41
N ASN A 5 12.53 8.75 -13.53
CA ASN A 5 11.89 7.42 -13.49
C ASN A 5 12.66 6.43 -12.60
N SER A 6 13.98 6.57 -12.48
CA SER A 6 14.82 5.74 -11.61
C SER A 6 14.49 5.92 -10.13
N PHE A 7 14.49 7.16 -9.64
CA PHE A 7 14.27 7.41 -8.21
C PHE A 7 12.81 7.16 -7.81
N GLU A 8 11.85 7.44 -8.69
CA GLU A 8 10.44 7.05 -8.48
C GLU A 8 10.30 5.53 -8.28
N SER A 9 10.95 4.75 -9.15
CA SER A 9 10.93 3.29 -9.06
C SER A 9 11.61 2.78 -7.77
N GLU A 10 12.71 3.40 -7.35
CA GLU A 10 13.39 3.06 -6.08
C GLU A 10 12.51 3.34 -4.86
N VAL A 11 11.81 4.47 -4.82
CA VAL A 11 10.87 4.79 -3.73
C VAL A 11 9.73 3.77 -3.69
N LEU A 12 9.13 3.44 -4.83
CA LEU A 12 8.06 2.44 -4.88
C LEU A 12 8.55 1.06 -4.42
N ARG A 13 9.72 0.61 -4.90
CA ARG A 13 10.29 -0.68 -4.49
C ARG A 13 10.70 -0.70 -3.02
N HIS A 14 11.18 0.42 -2.47
CA HIS A 14 11.48 0.50 -1.03
C HIS A 14 10.21 0.33 -0.18
N ILE A 15 9.14 1.04 -0.54
CA ILE A 15 7.89 1.02 0.24
C ILE A 15 7.13 -0.30 0.04
N LEU A 16 7.00 -0.81 -1.19
CA LEU A 16 6.10 -1.93 -1.50
C LEU A 16 6.81 -3.27 -1.70
N LEU A 17 8.10 -3.26 -2.10
CA LEU A 17 8.88 -4.48 -2.30
C LEU A 17 9.93 -4.71 -1.20
N ASN A 18 10.08 -3.77 -0.26
CA ASN A 18 11.08 -3.80 0.81
C ASN A 18 12.52 -3.92 0.27
N GLU A 19 12.82 -3.18 -0.80
CA GLU A 19 14.19 -3.06 -1.34
C GLU A 19 14.95 -1.89 -0.72
N ALA A 20 16.29 -1.90 -0.79
CA ALA A 20 17.11 -0.77 -0.35
C ALA A 20 17.09 0.36 -1.39
N ILE A 21 17.21 1.61 -0.94
CA ILE A 21 17.61 2.74 -1.81
C ILE A 21 19.06 3.06 -1.52
N THR A 22 19.98 2.48 -2.30
CA THR A 22 21.42 2.68 -2.12
C THR A 22 21.87 4.10 -2.50
N ASN A 23 23.06 4.51 -2.06
CA ASN A 23 23.68 5.79 -2.44
C ASN A 23 22.89 7.04 -2.05
N LEU A 24 21.98 6.95 -1.08
CA LEU A 24 21.27 8.09 -0.52
C LEU A 24 21.90 8.49 0.83
N GLY A 25 22.74 9.52 0.82
CA GLY A 25 23.51 9.97 1.99
C GLY A 25 24.86 9.26 2.16
N ASP A 26 24.88 7.93 2.01
CA ASP A 26 26.09 7.11 1.92
C ASP A 26 25.88 5.85 1.05
N ALA A 27 26.90 4.99 0.94
CA ALA A 27 26.85 3.77 0.13
C ALA A 27 25.77 2.76 0.58
N GLY A 28 25.41 2.74 1.87
CA GLY A 28 24.35 1.89 2.41
C GLY A 28 22.95 2.42 2.13
N GLY A 29 22.76 3.74 2.22
CA GLY A 29 21.51 4.40 1.87
C GLY A 29 20.33 4.08 2.80
N LEU A 30 19.11 4.05 2.26
CA LEU A 30 17.91 3.65 3.02
C LEU A 30 17.76 2.13 3.00
N LEU A 31 17.92 1.54 4.19
CA LEU A 31 17.91 0.10 4.37
C LEU A 31 16.47 -0.45 4.43
N PRO A 32 16.23 -1.67 3.91
CA PRO A 32 14.94 -2.33 4.03
C PRO A 32 14.69 -2.80 5.47
N SER A 33 13.44 -3.11 5.77
CA SER A 33 13.08 -3.75 7.04
C SER A 33 13.63 -5.19 7.09
N VAL A 34 14.12 -5.61 8.26
CA VAL A 34 14.62 -6.99 8.48
C VAL A 34 13.54 -8.04 8.20
N VAL A 35 12.29 -7.73 8.60
CA VAL A 35 11.09 -8.45 8.20
C VAL A 35 10.23 -7.48 7.38
N PRO A 36 9.88 -7.80 6.12
CA PRO A 36 9.17 -6.87 5.25
C PRO A 36 7.83 -6.40 5.82
N GLY A 37 7.08 -7.30 6.46
CA GLY A 37 5.72 -7.06 6.92
C GLY A 37 4.75 -6.80 5.76
N ASP A 38 3.60 -6.25 6.10
CA ASP A 38 2.52 -5.97 5.16
C ASP A 38 2.21 -4.48 5.09
N VAL A 39 1.73 -4.04 3.94
CA VAL A 39 0.86 -2.87 3.85
C VAL A 39 -0.59 -3.35 3.79
N TYR A 40 -1.53 -2.53 4.23
CA TYR A 40 -2.93 -2.91 4.27
C TYR A 40 -3.72 -2.11 3.23
N ILE A 41 -4.62 -2.77 2.52
CA ILE A 41 -5.61 -2.08 1.68
C ILE A 41 -6.89 -1.92 2.50
N CYS A 42 -7.33 -0.68 2.60
CA CYS A 42 -8.52 -0.27 3.35
C CYS A 42 -9.57 0.31 2.40
N LEU A 43 -10.85 0.10 2.70
CA LEU A 43 -11.98 0.68 1.97
C LEU A 43 -12.52 1.89 2.70
N LEU A 44 -12.94 2.89 1.93
CA LEU A 44 -13.40 4.17 2.43
C LEU A 44 -14.73 4.53 1.76
N SER A 45 -15.69 4.96 2.57
CA SER A 45 -17.02 5.36 2.12
C SER A 45 -17.04 6.74 1.46
N GLN A 46 -15.99 7.54 1.65
CA GLN A 46 -15.81 8.87 1.06
C GLN A 46 -14.35 9.12 0.71
N ASP A 47 -14.11 10.17 -0.07
CA ASP A 47 -12.75 10.62 -0.41
C ASP A 47 -12.00 11.01 0.88
N PRO A 48 -10.84 10.40 1.20
CA PRO A 48 -10.03 10.78 2.37
C PRO A 48 -9.37 12.16 2.21
N GLY A 49 -9.45 12.76 1.03
CA GLY A 49 -8.80 14.01 0.67
C GLY A 49 -7.28 13.89 0.69
N GLU A 50 -6.59 15.01 0.44
CA GLU A 50 -5.13 15.06 0.47
C GLU A 50 -4.54 14.81 1.87
N ALA A 51 -5.32 15.08 2.92
CA ALA A 51 -4.92 14.78 4.29
C ALA A 51 -4.81 13.26 4.55
N GLY A 52 -5.49 12.43 3.75
CA GLY A 52 -5.39 10.98 3.83
C GLY A 52 -5.98 10.40 5.13
N ASP A 53 -7.00 11.05 5.69
CA ASP A 53 -7.62 10.60 6.94
C ASP A 53 -8.56 9.41 6.69
N ILE A 54 -8.53 8.42 7.58
CA ILE A 54 -9.28 7.16 7.51
C ILE A 54 -10.59 7.21 8.33
N THR A 55 -11.06 8.39 8.70
CA THR A 55 -12.28 8.58 9.50
C THR A 55 -13.54 8.00 8.87
N ASN A 56 -13.52 7.75 7.56
CA ASN A 56 -14.61 7.20 6.76
C ASN A 56 -14.32 5.76 6.29
N GLU A 57 -13.42 5.05 6.96
CA GLU A 57 -13.14 3.64 6.72
C GLU A 57 -14.40 2.77 6.91
N ALA A 58 -14.53 1.75 6.06
CA ALA A 58 -15.62 0.79 6.12
C ALA A 58 -15.77 0.17 7.52
N ALA A 59 -17.02 0.00 7.93
CA ALA A 59 -17.42 -0.52 9.24
C ALA A 59 -18.51 -1.60 9.14
N TRP A 60 -18.80 -2.11 7.93
CA TRP A 60 -19.72 -3.22 7.75
C TRP A 60 -19.26 -4.49 8.49
N GLY A 61 -20.24 -5.33 8.86
CA GLY A 61 -20.00 -6.52 9.67
C GLY A 61 -19.16 -7.57 8.93
N GLY A 62 -17.97 -7.87 9.44
CA GLY A 62 -17.01 -8.77 8.80
C GLY A 62 -15.88 -8.06 8.05
N TYR A 63 -15.90 -6.72 7.99
CA TYR A 63 -14.84 -5.95 7.36
C TYR A 63 -13.52 -6.17 8.10
N THR A 64 -12.48 -6.43 7.33
CA THR A 64 -11.10 -6.29 7.78
C THR A 64 -10.27 -5.77 6.62
N ARG A 65 -9.25 -4.99 6.93
CA ARG A 65 -8.27 -4.57 5.93
C ARG A 65 -7.58 -5.79 5.36
N VAL A 66 -7.26 -5.73 4.06
CA VAL A 66 -6.54 -6.83 3.41
C VAL A 66 -5.04 -6.58 3.52
N ALA A 67 -4.34 -7.49 4.20
CA ALA A 67 -2.89 -7.46 4.25
C ALA A 67 -2.29 -7.84 2.88
N VAL A 68 -1.40 -7.01 2.38
CA VAL A 68 -0.64 -7.26 1.15
C VAL A 68 0.86 -7.27 1.50
N PRO A 69 1.55 -8.42 1.37
CA PRO A 69 2.95 -8.54 1.71
C PRO A 69 3.83 -7.55 0.98
N ARG A 70 4.74 -6.90 1.71
CA ARG A 70 5.81 -6.12 1.09
C ARG A 70 6.81 -7.10 0.47
N GLY A 71 6.90 -7.11 -0.87
CA GLY A 71 7.73 -8.04 -1.63
C GLY A 71 7.05 -8.52 -2.92
N GLY A 72 7.79 -9.31 -3.70
CA GLY A 72 7.35 -9.78 -5.02
C GLY A 72 6.09 -10.67 -5.04
N THR A 73 5.63 -11.14 -3.88
CA THR A 73 4.37 -11.90 -3.74
C THR A 73 3.15 -11.00 -3.57
N GLY A 74 3.33 -9.74 -3.16
CA GLY A 74 2.25 -8.77 -3.02
C GLY A 74 2.24 -7.72 -4.13
N TRP A 75 3.42 -7.37 -4.67
CA TRP A 75 3.57 -6.24 -5.59
C TRP A 75 4.53 -6.56 -6.74
N THR A 76 4.21 -5.99 -7.90
CA THR A 76 5.12 -5.85 -9.04
C THR A 76 5.37 -4.36 -9.29
N GLU A 77 6.61 -3.96 -9.52
CA GLU A 77 6.93 -2.59 -9.93
C GLU A 77 7.63 -2.62 -11.29
N ALA A 78 7.17 -1.77 -12.20
CA ALA A 78 7.84 -1.53 -13.47
C ALA A 78 7.62 -0.10 -13.94
N ASN A 79 8.70 0.58 -14.33
CA ASN A 79 8.69 1.92 -14.93
C ASN A 79 8.00 2.98 -14.05
N GLY A 80 8.21 2.95 -12.73
CA GLY A 80 7.60 3.90 -11.80
C GLY A 80 6.12 3.59 -11.52
N GLN A 81 5.68 2.36 -11.78
CA GLN A 81 4.31 1.94 -11.52
C GLN A 81 4.29 0.64 -10.74
N ALA A 82 3.75 0.70 -9.52
CA ALA A 82 3.44 -0.47 -8.72
C ALA A 82 2.05 -1.02 -9.03
N ARG A 83 1.92 -2.34 -9.03
CA ARG A 83 0.67 -3.08 -9.27
C ARG A 83 0.60 -4.27 -8.32
N ASN A 84 -0.59 -4.64 -7.90
CA ASN A 84 -0.79 -5.85 -7.10
C ASN A 84 -0.38 -7.08 -7.90
N PHE A 85 0.34 -8.00 -7.25
CA PHE A 85 0.72 -9.28 -7.86
C PHE A 85 -0.48 -10.24 -7.97
N ALA A 86 -1.40 -10.17 -7.01
CA ALA A 86 -2.62 -10.96 -6.95
C ALA A 86 -3.82 -10.08 -6.56
N ASP A 87 -5.02 -10.62 -6.75
CA ASP A 87 -6.27 -9.95 -6.36
C ASP A 87 -6.28 -9.64 -4.85
N VAL A 88 -6.76 -8.45 -4.51
CA VAL A 88 -7.00 -8.02 -3.12
C VAL A 88 -8.46 -8.26 -2.81
N ASN A 89 -8.77 -9.41 -2.23
CA ASN A 89 -10.14 -9.80 -1.92
C ASN A 89 -10.52 -9.39 -0.50
N PHE A 90 -11.53 -8.52 -0.39
CA PHE A 90 -12.16 -8.20 0.88
C PHE A 90 -13.14 -9.31 1.30
N PRO A 91 -13.38 -9.52 2.61
CA PRO A 91 -14.39 -10.46 3.06
C PRO A 91 -15.79 -10.07 2.58
N GLU A 92 -16.73 -11.02 2.63
CA GLU A 92 -18.12 -10.75 2.30
C GLU A 92 -18.82 -10.01 3.45
N CYS A 93 -19.73 -9.09 3.11
CA CYS A 93 -20.53 -8.39 4.10
C CYS A 93 -21.48 -9.34 4.83
N THR A 94 -21.34 -9.43 6.16
CA THR A 94 -22.15 -10.30 7.02
C THR A 94 -23.16 -9.54 7.87
N GLY A 95 -23.12 -8.20 7.87
CA GLY A 95 -24.05 -7.37 8.63
C GLY A 95 -23.96 -5.88 8.29
N GLY A 96 -25.10 -5.19 8.35
CA GLY A 96 -25.21 -3.81 7.89
C GLY A 96 -25.12 -3.73 6.35
N SER A 97 -24.91 -2.51 5.86
CA SER A 97 -24.62 -2.24 4.45
C SER A 97 -24.09 -0.82 4.31
N GLU A 98 -23.07 -0.62 3.49
CA GLU A 98 -22.57 0.70 3.12
C GLU A 98 -22.07 0.68 1.67
N THR A 99 -21.76 1.86 1.14
CA THR A 99 -21.21 2.02 -0.21
C THR A 99 -19.79 2.53 -0.09
N ASP A 100 -18.83 1.64 -0.32
CA ASP A 100 -17.41 1.98 -0.40
C ASP A 100 -17.11 2.51 -1.80
N THR A 101 -16.51 3.69 -1.86
CA THR A 101 -16.24 4.40 -3.12
C THR A 101 -14.75 4.63 -3.38
N HIS A 102 -13.93 4.46 -2.35
CA HIS A 102 -12.49 4.72 -2.39
C HIS A 102 -11.72 3.60 -1.69
N PHE A 103 -10.44 3.49 -2.02
CA PHE A 103 -9.50 2.62 -1.32
C PHE A 103 -8.22 3.37 -0.98
N GLY A 104 -7.52 2.91 0.05
CA GLY A 104 -6.24 3.48 0.48
C GLY A 104 -5.21 2.41 0.79
N ILE A 105 -3.94 2.82 0.80
CA ILE A 105 -2.84 2.04 1.40
C ILE A 105 -2.67 2.53 2.84
N CYS A 106 -3.16 1.75 3.78
CA CYS A 106 -3.13 2.01 5.21
C CYS A 106 -1.94 1.31 5.90
N LYS A 107 -1.47 1.88 7.00
CA LYS A 107 -0.50 1.25 7.92
C LYS A 107 -1.29 0.75 9.14
N THR A 108 -1.09 -0.52 9.51
CA THR A 108 -1.74 -1.25 10.62
C THR A 108 -3.26 -1.15 10.63
#